data_AF-A0AAU6A6D2-F1
#
_entry.id   AF-A0AAU6A6D2-F1
#
_cell.length_a   1.000
_cell.length_b   1.000
_cell.length_c   1.000
_cell.angle_alpha   90.00
_cell.angle_beta   90.00
_cell.angle_gamma   90.00
#
_symmetry.space_group_name_H-M   'P 1'
#
loop_
_entity.id
_entity.type
_entity.pdbx_description
1 polymer ?
#
loop_
_entity_poly.entity_id
_entity_poly.type
_entity_poly.pdbx_seq_one_letter_code
_entity_poly.pdbx_strand_id
1 'polypeptide(L)' 'MLDTTQSDTAAPPEEPRGCLYALSQPPLMIFLAVIGCLLLMASLHDLLLL' A
#
# COMPACT_ATOMS: atom_id res chain seq x y z
N MET A 1 -19.97 29.26 28.66
CA MET A 1 -20.94 28.93 27.60
C MET A 1 -20.20 29.08 26.28
N LEU A 2 -19.69 28.08 25.57
CA LEU A 2 -19.76 26.61 25.60
C LEU A 2 -18.32 26.13 25.31
N ASP A 3 -17.74 25.19 26.05
CA ASP A 3 -17.98 23.74 26.00
C ASP A 3 -17.16 23.03 24.91
N THR A 4 -16.13 22.34 25.39
CA THR A 4 -15.45 21.15 24.88
C THR A 4 -16.17 20.36 23.77
N THR A 5 -15.50 20.29 22.60
CA THR A 5 -15.28 19.09 21.77
C THR A 5 -14.17 19.50 20.81
N GLN A 6 -12.90 19.31 21.15
CA GLN A 6 -12.17 18.08 20.82
C GLN A 6 -12.50 17.55 19.41
N SER A 7 -11.84 18.14 18.42
CA SER A 7 -11.18 17.43 17.33
C SER A 7 -10.14 18.40 16.77
N ASP A 8 -8.87 18.12 17.08
CA ASP A 8 -7.75 19.05 17.04
C ASP A 8 -7.62 19.83 15.72
N THR A 9 -7.61 21.15 15.85
CA THR A 9 -7.34 22.12 14.79
C THR A 9 -5.84 22.14 14.48
N ALA A 10 -5.45 21.43 13.43
CA ALA A 10 -4.23 21.70 12.66
C ALA A 10 -4.54 21.42 11.18
N ALA A 11 -3.93 22.21 10.28
CA ALA A 11 -4.16 22.23 8.83
C ALA A 11 -4.49 20.85 8.21
N PRO A 12 -5.33 20.80 7.13
CA PRO A 12 -5.68 19.53 6.49
C PRO A 12 -4.37 18.75 6.23
N PRO A 13 -4.19 17.54 6.80
CA PRO A 13 -2.95 16.82 6.61
C PRO A 13 -2.85 16.59 5.11
N GLU A 14 -1.84 17.20 4.51
CA GLU A 14 -1.20 16.76 3.29
C GLU A 14 -1.46 15.26 3.12
N GLU A 15 -2.34 14.96 2.17
CA GLU A 15 -2.79 13.65 1.77
C GLU A 15 -1.62 12.64 1.91
N PRO A 16 -1.82 11.41 2.43
CA PRO A 16 -0.75 10.45 2.75
C PRO A 16 -0.10 9.84 1.49
N ARG A 17 0.20 10.69 0.52
CA ARG A 17 1.08 10.46 -0.61
C ARG A 17 2.46 10.03 -0.14
N GLY A 18 2.88 10.26 1.12
CA GLY A 18 4.14 9.72 1.65
C GLY A 18 4.19 8.18 1.71
N CYS A 19 3.10 7.52 2.13
CA CYS A 19 3.02 6.06 2.16
C CYS A 19 2.75 5.50 0.76
N LEU A 20 1.86 6.14 0.00
CA LEU A 20 1.59 5.79 -1.40
C LEU A 20 2.83 5.97 -2.28
N TYR A 21 3.70 6.94 -2.02
CA TYR A 21 4.96 7.18 -2.76
C TYR A 21 6.10 6.28 -2.29
N ALA A 22 6.12 5.85 -1.02
CA ALA A 22 7.01 4.81 -0.56
C ALA A 22 6.64 3.44 -1.16
N LEU A 23 5.36 3.14 -1.30
CA LEU A 23 4.86 1.95 -2.00
C LEU A 23 4.99 2.06 -3.53
N SER A 24 4.81 3.26 -4.08
CA SER A 24 5.02 3.54 -5.50
C SER A 24 6.46 3.93 -5.80
N GLN A 25 7.41 3.70 -4.88
CA GLN A 25 8.82 3.85 -5.22
C GLN A 25 9.05 2.93 -6.42
N PRO A 26 9.45 3.48 -7.58
CA PRO A 26 9.67 2.70 -8.79
C PRO A 26 10.44 1.39 -8.55
N PRO A 27 11.49 1.34 -7.70
CA PRO A 27 12.19 0.08 -7.42
C PRO A 27 11.39 -0.92 -6.59
N LEU A 28 10.64 -0.49 -5.57
CA LEU A 28 9.89 -1.38 -4.67
C LEU A 28 8.66 -1.97 -5.38
N MET A 29 8.02 -1.18 -6.25
CA MET A 29 6.90 -1.63 -7.08
C MET A 29 7.32 -2.76 -8.03
N ILE A 30 8.50 -2.67 -8.65
CA ILE A 30 9.04 -3.72 -9.52
C ILE A 30 9.33 -4.98 -8.72
N PHE A 31 9.92 -4.85 -7.53
CA PHE A 31 10.19 -5.99 -6.66
C PHE A 31 8.91 -6.77 -6.30
N LEU A 32 7.86 -6.05 -5.92
CA LEU A 32 6.57 -6.65 -5.58
C LEU A 32 5.93 -7.33 -6.80
N ALA A 33 6.04 -6.72 -7.98
CA ALA A 33 5.56 -7.31 -9.23
C ALA A 33 6.28 -8.62 -9.58
N VAL A 34 7.61 -8.68 -9.38
CA VAL A 34 8.41 -9.90 -9.62
C VAL A 34 7.96 -11.02 -8.67
N ILE A 35 7.85 -10.75 -7.37
CA ILE A 35 7.39 -11.75 -6.40
C ILE A 35 5.97 -12.22 -6.72
N GLY A 36 5.06 -11.29 -7.03
CA GLY A 36 3.70 -11.63 -7.43
C GLY A 36 3.65 -12.55 -8.65
N CYS A 37 4.48 -12.28 -9.66
CA CYS A 37 4.59 -13.12 -10.86
C CYS A 37 5.15 -14.52 -10.55
N LEU A 38 6.19 -14.60 -9.71
CA LEU A 38 6.77 -15.88 -9.28
C LEU A 38 5.74 -16.72 -8.50
N LEU A 39 5.01 -16.10 -7.58
CA LEU A 39 3.95 -16.78 -6.81
C LEU A 39 2.80 -17.23 -7.71
N LEU A 40 2.34 -16.39 -8.64
CA LEU A 40 1.27 -16.74 -9.57
C LEU A 40 1.64 -17.92 -10.46
N MET A 41 2.87 -17.96 -10.99
CA MET A 41 3.36 -19.09 -11.78
C MET A 41 3.50 -20.36 -10.94
N ALA A 42 3.96 -20.24 -9.69
CA ALA A 42 4.04 -21.37 -8.78
C ALA A 42 2.64 -21.94 -8.44
N SER A 43 1.65 -21.07 -8.18
CA SER A 43 0.27 -21.49 -7.93
C SER A 43 -0.40 -22.09 -9.16
N LEU A 44 -0.16 -21.54 -10.35
CA LEU A 44 -0.64 -22.13 -11.62
C LEU A 44 -0.02 -23.51 -11.85
N HIS A 45 1.28 -23.65 -11.63
CA HIS A 45 1.97 -24.93 -11.73
C HIS A 45 1.39 -25.93 -10.73
N ASP A 46 1.22 -25.54 -9.46
CA ASP A 46 0.64 -26.39 -8.42
C ASP A 46 -0.79 -26.81 -8.76
N LEU A 47 -1.65 -25.90 -9.22
CA LEU A 47 -3.05 -26.22 -9.52
C LEU A 47 -3.24 -27.01 -10.83
N LEU A 48 -2.33 -26.87 -11.81
CA LEU A 48 -2.45 -27.49 -13.13
C LEU A 48 -1.59 -28.76 -13.31
N LEU A 49 -0.50 -28.92 -12.54
CA LEU A 49 0.37 -30.11 -12.56
C LEU A 49 0.12 -31.07 -11.39
N LEU A 50 -0.86 -30.78 -10.53
CA LEU A 50 -1.50 -31.75 -9.63
C LEU A 50 -2.60 -32.52 -10.38
#